data_AF-A0A7S0MHX1-F1
#
_entry.id   AF-A0A7S0MHX1-F1
#
_cell.length_a   1.000
_cell.length_b   1.000
_cell.length_c   1.000
_cell.angle_alpha   90.00
_cell.angle_beta   90.00
_cell.angle_gamma   90.00
#
_symmetry.space_group_name_H-M   'P 1'
#
loop_
_entity.id
_entity.type
_entity.pdbx_description
1 polymer ?
#
loop_
_entity_poly.entity_id
_entity_poly.type
_entity_poly.pdbx_seq_one_letter_code
_entity_poly.pdbx_strand_id
1 'polypeptide(L)'
;VTVSIAGLMSLVALFAVMLDAIVNHNQYQQYVCVDIASRNYSKTVCSGSADQATCGLGRLCLPRPCGFKLAPAIDVSVAGSVNLTSTSVDSLAGLMIFWSMIPYFLAVFLATAVLLFWSDAAISPILLLLVQTIVNEGILKNAIKMDRPDGSCLYGKSYGMPSGHAVTSIGMLAYLLFEAHWDRPELRPEHKALASLALLALLLPVPFSRVYLHDHYPSQVKLTMR
;
A
#
# COMPACT_ATOMS: atom_id res chain seq x y z
N VAL A 1 -14.48 -19.44 11.36
CA VAL A 1 -13.02 -19.52 11.61
C VAL A 1 -12.76 -18.95 13.00
N THR A 2 -12.49 -19.79 13.99
CA THR A 2 -11.99 -19.30 15.28
C THR A 2 -10.56 -18.85 15.04
N VAL A 3 -10.33 -17.54 14.93
CA VAL A 3 -8.97 -16.98 14.94
C VAL A 3 -8.42 -17.27 16.33
N SER A 4 -7.66 -18.36 16.44
CA SER A 4 -6.98 -18.74 17.68
C SER A 4 -6.08 -17.58 18.11
N ILE A 5 -5.97 -17.36 19.43
CA ILE A 5 -5.01 -16.42 20.01
C ILE A 5 -3.59 -16.67 19.48
N ALA A 6 -3.26 -17.94 19.16
CA ALA A 6 -2.01 -18.31 18.51
C ALA A 6 -1.85 -17.70 17.10
N GLY A 7 -2.93 -17.64 16.30
CA GLY A 7 -2.92 -17.01 14.98
C GLY A 7 -2.75 -15.48 15.06
N LEU A 8 -3.34 -14.85 16.08
CA LEU A 8 -3.15 -13.42 16.34
C LEU A 8 -1.71 -13.13 16.79
N MET A 9 -1.13 -13.98 17.65
CA MET A 9 0.26 -13.87 18.11
C MET A 9 1.27 -14.08 16.97
N SER A 10 1.00 -15.00 16.03
CA SER A 10 1.83 -15.16 14.83
C SER A 10 1.81 -13.91 13.94
N LEU A 11 0.66 -13.24 13.81
CA LEU A 11 0.53 -11.96 13.09
C LEU A 11 1.33 -10.84 13.78
N VAL A 12 1.30 -10.77 15.11
CA VAL A 12 2.09 -9.80 15.90
C VAL A 12 3.60 -10.07 15.79
N ALA A 13 4.03 -11.34 15.77
CA ALA A 13 5.43 -11.69 15.57
C ALA A 13 5.92 -11.38 14.14
N LEU A 14 5.12 -11.69 13.13
CA LEU A 14 5.41 -11.32 11.73
C LEU A 14 5.48 -9.80 11.57
N PHE A 15 4.60 -9.09 12.26
CA PHE A 15 4.57 -7.63 12.32
C PHE A 15 5.83 -7.06 12.97
N ALA A 16 6.27 -7.59 14.11
CA ALA A 16 7.49 -7.14 14.78
C ALA A 16 8.75 -7.37 13.91
N VAL A 17 8.85 -8.52 13.24
CA VAL A 17 9.96 -8.82 12.32
C VAL A 17 9.95 -7.90 11.11
N MET A 18 8.78 -7.59 10.53
CA MET A 18 8.70 -6.66 9.41
C MET A 18 8.95 -5.21 9.84
N LEU A 19 8.52 -4.79 11.03
CA LEU A 19 8.83 -3.47 11.54
C LEU A 19 10.33 -3.30 11.77
N ASP A 20 10.97 -4.32 12.36
CA ASP A 20 12.42 -4.36 12.55
C ASP A 20 13.15 -4.34 11.20
N ALA A 21 12.68 -5.09 10.20
CA ALA A 21 13.21 -5.03 8.84
C ALA A 21 13.04 -3.64 8.21
N ILE A 22 11.90 -2.98 8.36
CA ILE A 22 11.66 -1.63 7.82
C ILE A 22 12.56 -0.60 8.52
N VAL A 23 12.75 -0.71 9.83
CA VAL A 23 13.57 0.21 10.63
C VAL A 23 15.07 -0.01 10.37
N ASN A 24 15.51 -1.24 10.16
CA ASN A 24 16.92 -1.60 10.05
C ASN A 24 17.45 -1.66 8.62
N HIS A 25 16.60 -1.61 7.58
CA HIS A 25 17.06 -1.61 6.19
C HIS A 25 17.38 -0.20 5.65
N ASN A 26 18.40 -0.14 4.79
CA ASN A 26 18.81 1.08 4.10
C ASN A 26 17.65 1.65 3.27
N GLN A 27 17.29 2.90 3.53
CA GLN A 27 16.42 3.68 2.63
C GLN A 27 17.01 3.63 1.22
N TYR A 28 16.21 3.21 0.24
CA TYR A 28 16.63 3.30 -1.15
C TYR A 28 16.19 4.64 -1.73
N GLN A 29 17.09 5.22 -2.51
CA GLN A 29 16.85 6.47 -3.21
C GLN A 29 16.58 6.18 -4.68
N GLN A 30 15.62 6.91 -5.24
CA GLN A 30 15.43 6.98 -6.68
C GLN A 30 15.96 8.33 -7.17
N TYR A 31 16.68 8.31 -8.27
CA TYR A 31 17.20 9.50 -8.91
C TYR A 31 16.27 9.93 -10.04
N VAL A 32 15.86 11.19 -10.04
CA VAL A 32 14.83 11.71 -10.94
C VAL A 32 15.19 13.10 -11.42
N CYS A 33 14.87 13.35 -12.69
CA CYS A 33 15.17 14.61 -13.33
C CYS A 33 14.21 15.71 -12.85
N VAL A 34 14.77 16.84 -12.43
CA VAL A 34 14.03 18.01 -11.91
C VAL A 34 14.38 19.21 -12.76
N ASP A 35 13.37 19.92 -13.22
CA ASP A 35 13.55 21.18 -13.94
C ASP A 35 13.93 22.30 -12.96
N ILE A 36 15.06 22.98 -13.22
CA ILE A 36 15.63 23.95 -12.28
C ILE A 36 14.75 25.20 -12.17
N ALA A 37 14.14 25.62 -13.28
CA ALA A 37 13.36 26.86 -13.35
C ALA A 37 11.98 26.71 -12.71
N SER A 38 11.31 25.58 -12.96
CA SER A 38 9.96 25.33 -12.46
C SER A 38 9.91 24.52 -11.17
N ARG A 39 11.03 23.89 -10.77
CA ARG A 39 11.08 22.85 -9.72
C ARG A 39 10.12 21.68 -9.96
N ASN A 40 9.65 21.52 -11.20
CA ASN A 40 8.77 20.42 -11.56
C ASN A 40 9.55 19.14 -11.78
N TYR A 41 8.91 18.04 -11.42
CA TYR A 41 9.47 16.71 -11.53
C TYR A 41 9.17 16.11 -12.90
N SER A 42 10.21 15.63 -13.59
CA SER A 42 10.05 14.86 -14.83
C SER A 42 9.71 13.40 -14.51
N LYS A 43 9.03 12.73 -15.46
CA LYS A 43 8.84 11.27 -15.45
C LYS A 43 10.15 10.51 -15.72
N THR A 44 11.20 11.21 -16.16
CA THR A 44 12.52 10.63 -16.45
C THR A 44 13.28 10.29 -15.17
N VAL A 45 13.68 9.02 -15.06
CA VAL A 45 14.58 8.49 -14.00
C VAL A 45 16.00 8.52 -14.53
N CYS A 46 16.96 8.95 -13.71
CA CYS A 46 18.39 9.00 -14.03
C CYS A 46 19.15 8.04 -13.11
N SER A 47 20.38 7.68 -13.47
CA SER A 47 21.16 6.64 -12.76
C SER A 47 21.95 7.15 -11.53
N GLY A 48 22.07 8.47 -11.38
CA GLY A 48 22.78 9.10 -10.27
C GLY A 48 23.01 10.59 -10.52
N SER A 49 23.48 11.34 -9.51
CA SER A 49 23.69 12.79 -9.61
C SER A 49 24.64 13.22 -10.74
N ALA A 50 25.52 12.33 -11.20
CA ALA A 50 26.41 12.54 -12.34
C ALA A 50 25.73 12.36 -13.70
N ASP A 51 24.55 11.74 -13.75
CA ASP A 51 23.81 11.42 -14.98
C ASP A 51 22.92 12.59 -15.42
N GLN A 52 23.55 13.74 -15.66
CA GLN A 52 22.85 14.93 -16.16
C GLN A 52 22.48 14.80 -17.65
N ALA A 53 23.23 13.97 -18.40
CA ALA A 53 22.97 13.73 -19.81
C ALA A 53 21.56 13.17 -20.05
N THR A 54 21.09 12.26 -19.18
CA THR A 54 19.74 11.69 -19.27
C THR A 54 18.62 12.72 -19.04
N CYS A 55 18.87 13.76 -18.24
CA CYS A 55 17.88 14.78 -17.91
C CYS A 55 17.77 15.90 -18.95
N GLY A 56 18.83 16.11 -19.74
CA GLY A 56 18.92 17.19 -20.73
C GLY A 56 19.19 18.57 -20.12
N LEU A 57 19.34 19.58 -20.98
CA LEU A 57 19.65 20.96 -20.57
C LEU A 57 18.57 21.55 -19.66
N GLY A 58 18.99 22.26 -18.61
CA GLY A 58 18.09 22.92 -17.66
C GLY A 58 17.47 22.01 -16.59
N ARG A 59 17.90 20.73 -16.53
CA ARG A 59 17.41 19.76 -15.53
C ARG A 59 18.55 19.15 -14.72
N LEU A 60 18.28 18.84 -13.46
CA LEU A 60 19.22 18.18 -12.55
C LEU A 60 18.71 16.79 -12.17
N CYS A 61 19.62 15.83 -12.10
CA CYS A 61 19.36 14.53 -11.52
C CYS A 61 19.52 14.61 -10.01
N LEU A 62 18.40 14.51 -9.26
CA LEU A 62 18.41 14.62 -7.80
C LEU A 62 17.95 13.32 -7.15
N PRO A 63 18.62 12.86 -6.07
CA PRO A 63 18.14 11.72 -5.29
C PRO A 63 16.83 12.07 -4.58
N ARG A 64 15.95 11.08 -4.44
CA ARG A 64 14.75 11.16 -3.63
C ARG A 64 14.59 9.90 -2.80
N PRO A 65 14.32 10.01 -1.49
CA PRO A 65 13.98 8.86 -0.68
C PRO A 65 12.66 8.27 -1.20
N CYS A 66 12.69 7.02 -1.64
CA CYS A 66 11.53 6.38 -2.27
C CYS A 66 11.01 5.15 -1.52
N GLY A 67 11.67 4.77 -0.43
CA GLY A 67 11.21 3.71 0.45
C GLY A 67 12.33 2.87 1.01
N PHE A 68 12.00 1.64 1.35
CA PHE A 68 12.90 0.67 1.96
C PHE A 68 12.97 -0.58 1.10
N LYS A 69 14.17 -1.13 0.94
CA LYS A 69 14.35 -2.45 0.33
C LYS A 69 14.12 -3.51 1.39
N LEU A 70 13.07 -4.32 1.24
CA LEU A 70 12.84 -5.50 2.08
C LEU A 70 13.60 -6.72 1.56
N ALA A 71 13.78 -6.82 0.24
CA ALA A 71 14.60 -7.83 -0.41
C ALA A 71 15.13 -7.27 -1.75
N PRO A 72 16.12 -7.90 -2.41
CA PRO A 72 16.67 -7.42 -3.69
C PRO A 72 15.61 -7.18 -4.79
N ALA A 73 14.47 -7.87 -4.72
CA ALA A 73 13.34 -7.75 -5.65
C ALA A 73 12.05 -7.20 -5.02
N ILE A 74 12.07 -6.82 -3.73
CA ILE A 74 10.89 -6.34 -3.01
C ILE A 74 11.19 -4.97 -2.42
N ASP A 75 10.70 -3.94 -3.09
CA ASP A 75 10.78 -2.56 -2.66
C ASP A 75 9.46 -2.19 -1.97
N VAL A 76 9.51 -1.81 -0.69
CA VAL A 76 8.38 -1.13 -0.05
C VAL A 76 8.52 0.35 -0.31
N SER A 77 7.72 0.81 -1.27
CA SER A 77 7.56 2.22 -1.56
C SER A 77 6.83 2.90 -0.40
N VAL A 78 7.60 3.42 0.54
CA VAL A 78 7.14 4.47 1.43
C VAL A 78 7.17 5.73 0.60
N ALA A 79 5.99 6.18 0.17
CA ALA A 79 5.92 7.36 -0.67
C ALA A 79 6.62 8.52 0.05
N GLY A 80 7.67 9.01 -0.62
CA GLY A 80 8.60 9.97 -0.06
C GLY A 80 7.86 11.26 0.22
N SER A 81 8.02 11.75 1.45
CA SER A 81 7.62 13.11 1.79
C SER A 81 8.20 14.06 0.76
N VAL A 82 7.38 14.99 0.29
CA VAL A 82 7.72 16.00 -0.72
C VAL A 82 8.75 17.02 -0.18
N ASN A 83 9.28 16.80 1.03
CA ASN A 83 10.27 17.65 1.66
C ASN A 83 11.65 17.01 1.61
N LEU A 84 12.46 17.49 0.66
CA LEU A 84 13.92 17.32 0.58
C LEU A 84 14.68 17.76 1.86
N THR A 85 13.98 18.24 2.88
CA THR A 85 14.53 18.84 4.11
C THR A 85 14.12 18.14 5.41
N SER A 86 13.17 17.19 5.38
CA SER A 86 12.73 16.47 6.58
C SER A 86 13.14 15.00 6.48
N THR A 87 14.31 14.69 7.04
CA THR A 87 14.82 13.33 7.18
C THR A 87 14.17 12.56 8.33
N SER A 88 13.35 13.22 9.16
CA SER A 88 12.63 12.60 10.26
C SER A 88 11.25 12.13 9.78
N VAL A 89 11.07 10.81 9.72
CA VAL A 89 9.73 10.22 9.66
C VAL A 89 9.03 10.58 10.97
N ASP A 90 7.99 11.39 10.92
CA ASP A 90 7.18 11.64 12.11
C ASP A 90 6.43 10.35 12.51
N SER A 91 6.05 10.23 13.77
CA SER A 91 5.34 9.05 14.27
C SER A 91 4.06 8.76 13.48
N LEU A 92 3.42 9.82 12.96
CA LEU A 92 2.23 9.71 12.13
C LEU A 92 2.53 9.10 10.75
N ALA A 93 3.62 9.48 10.07
CA ALA A 93 4.04 8.82 8.83
C ALA A 93 4.38 7.35 9.06
N GLY A 94 5.06 7.02 10.17
CA GLY A 94 5.31 5.63 10.56
C GLY A 94 4.01 4.82 10.68
N LEU A 95 3.01 5.41 11.31
CA LEU A 95 1.69 4.82 11.46
C LEU A 95 0.92 4.69 10.13
N MET A 96 1.05 5.65 9.21
CA MET A 96 0.46 5.56 7.86
C MET A 96 1.17 4.51 6.99
N ILE A 97 2.48 4.35 7.14
CA ILE A 97 3.23 3.26 6.50
C ILE A 97 2.67 1.92 6.98
N PHE A 98 2.46 1.76 8.28
CA PHE A 98 1.85 0.56 8.83
C PHE A 98 0.49 0.26 8.18
N TRP A 99 -0.43 1.24 8.14
CA TRP A 99 -1.72 1.03 7.49
C TRP A 99 -1.59 0.69 6.01
N SER A 100 -0.61 1.26 5.31
CA SER A 100 -0.39 0.89 3.92
C SER A 100 0.05 -0.56 3.73
N MET A 101 0.63 -1.21 4.75
CA MET A 101 1.07 -2.60 4.67
C MET A 101 -0.05 -3.62 4.95
N ILE A 102 -1.19 -3.18 5.50
CA ILE A 102 -2.31 -4.05 5.87
C ILE A 102 -2.80 -4.94 4.71
N PRO A 103 -3.01 -4.45 3.47
CA PRO A 103 -3.41 -5.32 2.36
C PRO A 103 -2.43 -6.46 2.07
N TYR A 104 -1.12 -6.22 2.21
CA TYR A 104 -0.09 -7.25 2.02
C TYR A 104 -0.14 -8.29 3.15
N PHE A 105 -0.25 -7.84 4.41
CA PHE A 105 -0.39 -8.75 5.55
C PHE A 105 -1.64 -9.62 5.43
N LEU A 106 -2.76 -9.04 5.00
CA LEU A 106 -4.00 -9.76 4.77
C LEU A 106 -3.82 -10.84 3.69
N ALA A 107 -3.20 -10.49 2.55
CA ALA A 107 -2.92 -11.45 1.48
C ALA A 107 -2.03 -12.61 1.95
N VAL A 108 -0.94 -12.32 2.69
CA VAL A 108 -0.04 -13.34 3.24
C VAL A 108 -0.74 -14.22 4.28
N PHE A 109 -1.54 -13.62 5.17
CA PHE A 109 -2.31 -14.34 6.17
C PHE A 109 -3.31 -15.31 5.52
N LEU A 110 -4.06 -14.84 4.52
CA LEU A 110 -5.02 -15.69 3.80
C LEU A 110 -4.31 -16.80 3.01
N ALA A 111 -3.19 -16.49 2.35
CA ALA A 111 -2.42 -17.48 1.60
C ALA A 111 -1.86 -18.57 2.52
N THR A 112 -1.30 -18.18 3.68
CA THR A 112 -0.82 -19.17 4.66
C THR A 112 -1.96 -19.98 5.27
N ALA A 113 -3.14 -19.39 5.47
CA ALA A 113 -4.33 -20.11 5.93
C ALA A 113 -4.79 -21.18 4.92
N VAL A 114 -4.77 -20.88 3.61
CA VAL A 114 -5.05 -21.87 2.56
C VAL A 114 -3.97 -22.95 2.53
N LEU A 115 -2.69 -22.58 2.51
CA LEU A 115 -1.59 -23.53 2.33
C LEU A 115 -1.41 -24.49 3.52
N LEU A 116 -1.55 -24.00 4.75
CA LEU A 116 -1.30 -24.79 5.95
C LEU A 116 -2.53 -25.54 6.45
N PHE A 117 -3.73 -24.99 6.24
CA PHE A 117 -4.95 -25.53 6.82
C PHE A 117 -6.02 -25.91 5.80
N TRP A 118 -5.76 -25.74 4.49
CA TRP A 118 -6.73 -26.00 3.41
C TRP A 118 -8.10 -25.38 3.73
N SER A 119 -8.08 -24.13 4.20
CA SER A 119 -9.30 -23.48 4.65
C SER A 119 -10.14 -23.04 3.45
N ASP A 120 -11.26 -23.74 3.21
CA ASP A 120 -12.23 -23.37 2.17
C ASP A 120 -12.71 -21.92 2.32
N ALA A 121 -12.85 -21.46 3.57
CA ALA A 121 -13.23 -20.08 3.91
C ALA A 121 -12.17 -19.03 3.49
N ALA A 122 -10.91 -19.43 3.29
CA ALA A 122 -9.86 -18.53 2.85
C ALA A 122 -9.71 -18.51 1.31
N ILE A 123 -10.34 -19.45 0.59
CA ILE A 123 -10.27 -19.51 -0.89
C ILE A 123 -11.04 -18.34 -1.52
N SER A 124 -12.27 -18.07 -1.06
CA SER A 124 -13.09 -16.99 -1.60
C SER A 124 -12.47 -15.59 -1.45
N PRO A 125 -11.91 -15.17 -0.30
CA PRO A 125 -11.23 -13.88 -0.21
C PRO A 125 -9.94 -13.83 -1.04
N ILE A 126 -9.20 -14.93 -1.17
CA ILE A 126 -8.04 -14.97 -2.09
C ILE A 126 -8.47 -14.78 -3.54
N LEU A 127 -9.55 -15.45 -3.97
CA LEU A 127 -10.09 -15.27 -5.31
C LEU A 127 -10.54 -13.83 -5.53
N LEU A 128 -11.18 -13.20 -4.54
CA LEU A 128 -11.55 -11.79 -4.60
C LEU A 128 -10.32 -10.89 -4.76
N LEU A 129 -9.25 -11.12 -4.00
CA LEU A 129 -7.99 -10.37 -4.13
C LEU A 129 -7.38 -10.50 -5.54
N LEU A 130 -7.40 -11.71 -6.12
CA LEU A 130 -6.90 -11.95 -7.47
C LEU A 130 -7.74 -11.21 -8.52
N VAL A 131 -9.07 -11.33 -8.44
CA VAL A 131 -10.00 -10.64 -9.36
C VAL A 131 -9.83 -9.13 -9.25
N GLN A 132 -9.79 -8.59 -8.03
CA GLN A 132 -9.55 -7.16 -7.81
C GLN A 132 -8.21 -6.72 -8.42
N THR A 133 -7.14 -7.50 -8.23
CA THR A 133 -5.83 -7.14 -8.79
C THR A 133 -5.85 -7.12 -10.32
N ILE A 134 -6.42 -8.15 -10.95
CA ILE A 134 -6.53 -8.24 -12.41
C ILE A 134 -7.38 -7.08 -12.96
N VAL A 135 -8.55 -6.84 -12.38
CA VAL A 135 -9.45 -5.77 -12.84
C VAL A 135 -8.83 -4.40 -12.58
N ASN A 136 -8.26 -4.17 -11.40
CA ASN A 136 -7.74 -2.86 -11.00
C ASN A 136 -6.45 -2.50 -11.75
N GLU A 137 -5.42 -3.35 -11.63
CA GLU A 137 -4.10 -3.08 -12.19
C GLU A 137 -4.02 -3.43 -13.67
N GLY A 138 -4.68 -4.52 -14.08
CA GLY A 138 -4.67 -4.99 -15.47
C GLY A 138 -5.59 -4.19 -16.39
N ILE A 139 -6.79 -3.81 -15.93
CA ILE A 139 -7.82 -3.21 -16.79
C ILE A 139 -8.02 -1.73 -16.47
N LEU A 140 -8.51 -1.39 -15.28
CA LEU A 140 -8.99 -0.04 -14.96
C LEU A 140 -7.90 1.01 -15.01
N LYS A 141 -6.72 0.74 -14.44
CA LYS A 141 -5.59 1.67 -14.48
C LYS A 141 -5.13 1.96 -15.91
N ASN A 142 -5.11 0.94 -16.76
CA ASN A 142 -4.71 1.08 -18.16
C ASN A 142 -5.79 1.76 -19.02
N ALA A 143 -7.05 1.73 -18.59
CA ALA A 143 -8.13 2.48 -19.22
C ALA A 143 -8.13 3.96 -18.84
N ILE A 144 -7.96 4.29 -17.55
CA ILE A 144 -8.08 5.67 -17.03
C ILE A 144 -6.79 6.48 -17.23
N LYS A 145 -5.62 5.85 -17.07
CA LYS A 145 -4.30 6.45 -17.28
C LYS A 145 -4.03 7.77 -16.52
N MET A 146 -4.62 7.92 -15.33
CA MET A 146 -4.37 9.10 -14.51
C MET A 146 -3.01 9.00 -13.83
N ASP A 147 -2.20 10.05 -13.96
CA ASP A 147 -0.90 10.15 -13.31
C ASP A 147 -1.01 10.25 -11.78
N ARG A 148 0.01 9.75 -11.08
CA ARG A 148 0.15 9.89 -9.62
C ARG A 148 0.59 11.31 -9.25
N PRO A 149 0.47 11.72 -7.97
CA PRO A 149 1.02 12.99 -7.51
C PRO A 149 2.50 13.15 -7.82
N ASP A 150 2.88 14.38 -8.16
CA ASP A 150 4.28 14.78 -8.29
C ASP A 150 4.98 14.52 -6.95
N GLY A 151 6.02 13.67 -6.97
CA GLY A 151 6.74 13.25 -5.77
C GLY A 151 6.46 11.80 -5.33
N SER A 152 5.42 11.14 -5.85
CA SER A 152 5.26 9.69 -5.63
C SER A 152 6.45 8.92 -6.20
N CYS A 153 6.90 7.89 -5.50
CA CYS A 153 7.98 7.00 -5.94
C CYS A 153 7.62 6.22 -7.22
N LEU A 154 6.31 6.10 -7.48
CA LEU A 154 5.77 5.42 -8.64
C LEU A 154 5.33 6.42 -9.73
N TYR A 155 5.65 7.70 -9.58
CA TYR A 155 5.41 8.71 -10.60
C TYR A 155 6.08 8.34 -11.92
N GLY A 156 5.32 8.35 -13.01
CA GLY A 156 5.78 7.93 -14.33
C GLY A 156 6.02 6.43 -14.50
N LYS A 157 5.94 5.62 -13.43
CA LYS A 157 6.09 4.15 -13.47
C LYS A 157 4.76 3.41 -13.51
N SER A 158 3.71 3.97 -12.90
CA SER A 158 2.37 3.38 -12.90
C SER A 158 1.29 4.46 -12.77
N TYR A 159 0.07 4.13 -13.22
CA TYR A 159 -1.08 5.00 -13.05
C TYR A 159 -1.61 4.97 -11.60
N GLY A 160 -2.14 6.12 -11.17
CA GLY A 160 -2.64 6.34 -9.82
C GLY A 160 -4.12 6.01 -9.64
N MET A 161 -4.93 5.98 -10.69
CA MET A 161 -6.38 5.77 -10.57
C MET A 161 -6.85 4.48 -11.23
N PRO A 162 -7.68 3.68 -10.54
CA PRO A 162 -7.96 3.68 -9.10
C PRO A 162 -6.77 3.22 -8.23
N SER A 163 -6.74 3.61 -6.95
CA SER A 163 -5.71 3.11 -6.02
C SER A 163 -5.92 1.64 -5.66
N GLY A 164 -4.93 0.79 -5.95
CA GLY A 164 -5.00 -0.65 -5.65
C GLY A 164 -5.13 -0.95 -4.15
N HIS A 165 -4.38 -0.24 -3.29
CA HIS A 165 -4.51 -0.40 -1.84
C HIS A 165 -5.91 -0.05 -1.35
N ALA A 166 -6.52 1.00 -1.91
CA ALA A 166 -7.85 1.43 -1.56
C ALA A 166 -8.92 0.44 -2.04
N VAL A 167 -8.84 -0.03 -3.29
CA VAL A 167 -9.74 -1.07 -3.82
C VAL A 167 -9.65 -2.35 -3.01
N THR A 168 -8.43 -2.81 -2.73
CA THR A 168 -8.22 -4.04 -1.95
C THR A 168 -8.75 -3.90 -0.52
N SER A 169 -8.42 -2.83 0.19
CA SER A 169 -8.87 -2.66 1.58
C SER A 169 -10.38 -2.49 1.71
N ILE A 170 -11.01 -1.65 0.89
CA ILE A 170 -12.46 -1.42 0.96
C ILE A 170 -13.23 -2.64 0.43
N GLY A 171 -12.77 -3.27 -0.64
CA GLY A 171 -13.39 -4.47 -1.16
C GLY A 171 -13.30 -5.66 -0.18
N MET A 172 -12.15 -5.82 0.48
CA MET A 172 -11.99 -6.82 1.55
C MET A 172 -12.82 -6.48 2.78
N LEU A 173 -12.93 -5.21 3.16
CA LEU A 173 -13.78 -4.76 4.26
C LEU A 173 -15.25 -5.12 4.00
N ALA A 174 -15.75 -4.80 2.80
CA ALA A 174 -17.11 -5.11 2.38
C ALA A 174 -17.36 -6.63 2.40
N TYR A 175 -16.46 -7.41 1.81
CA TYR A 175 -16.55 -8.87 1.77
C TYR A 175 -16.55 -9.49 3.18
N LEU A 176 -15.61 -9.11 4.05
CA LEU A 176 -15.49 -9.69 5.39
C LEU A 176 -16.65 -9.27 6.32
N LEU A 177 -17.19 -8.07 6.16
CA LEU A 177 -18.42 -7.67 6.86
C LEU A 177 -19.61 -8.47 6.37
N PHE A 178 -19.73 -8.70 5.06
CA PHE A 178 -20.79 -9.53 4.50
C PHE A 178 -20.72 -10.96 5.05
N GLU A 179 -19.54 -11.59 5.03
CA GLU A 179 -19.34 -12.94 5.56
C GLU A 179 -19.67 -13.00 7.08
N ALA A 180 -19.25 -12.00 7.86
CA ALA A 180 -19.49 -11.96 9.30
C ALA A 180 -20.98 -11.81 9.68
N HIS A 181 -21.76 -11.09 8.88
CA HIS A 181 -23.17 -10.80 9.19
C HIS A 181 -24.14 -11.76 8.51
N TRP A 182 -23.86 -12.17 7.28
CA TRP A 182 -24.75 -12.99 6.44
C TRP A 182 -24.48 -14.49 6.56
N ASP A 183 -23.23 -14.91 6.35
CA ASP A 183 -22.86 -16.34 6.30
C ASP A 183 -22.68 -16.97 7.68
N ARG A 184 -22.71 -16.14 8.73
CA ARG A 184 -22.49 -16.53 10.13
C ARG A 184 -23.63 -16.10 11.05
N PRO A 185 -24.89 -16.51 10.81
CA PRO A 185 -26.02 -16.12 11.66
C PRO A 185 -25.87 -16.60 13.12
N GLU A 186 -25.09 -17.65 13.36
CA GLU A 186 -24.86 -18.25 14.68
C GLU A 186 -23.97 -17.41 15.62
N LEU A 187 -23.20 -16.45 15.09
CA LEU A 187 -22.35 -15.59 15.91
C LEU A 187 -23.18 -14.63 16.76
N ARG A 188 -22.85 -14.55 18.05
CA ARG A 188 -23.48 -13.58 18.96
C ARG A 188 -23.33 -12.15 18.44
N PRO A 189 -24.36 -11.29 18.56
CA PRO A 189 -24.31 -9.90 18.07
C PRO A 189 -23.11 -9.10 18.57
N GLU A 190 -22.71 -9.31 19.83
CA GLU A 190 -21.55 -8.66 20.46
C GLU A 190 -20.24 -9.00 19.73
N HIS A 191 -20.04 -10.29 19.37
CA HIS A 191 -18.85 -10.71 18.62
C HIS A 191 -18.88 -10.16 17.19
N LYS A 192 -20.05 -10.07 16.56
CA LYS A 192 -20.19 -9.45 15.23
C LYS A 192 -19.84 -7.97 15.27
N ALA A 193 -20.32 -7.25 16.29
CA ALA A 193 -20.01 -5.83 16.48
C ALA A 193 -18.52 -5.61 16.72
N LEU A 194 -17.89 -6.40 17.61
CA LEU A 194 -16.46 -6.32 17.87
C LEU A 194 -15.63 -6.63 16.62
N ALA A 195 -15.97 -7.70 15.89
CA ALA A 195 -15.30 -8.04 14.63
C ALA A 195 -15.45 -6.93 13.58
N SER A 196 -16.65 -6.34 13.45
CA SER A 196 -16.90 -5.23 12.51
C SER A 196 -16.08 -4.00 12.85
N LEU A 197 -16.00 -3.63 14.15
CA LEU A 197 -15.18 -2.51 14.62
C LEU A 197 -13.69 -2.77 14.36
N ALA A 198 -13.21 -3.99 14.60
CA ALA A 198 -11.83 -4.37 14.31
C ALA A 198 -11.52 -4.29 12.81
N LEU A 199 -12.41 -4.79 11.95
CA LEU A 199 -12.26 -4.70 10.49
C LEU A 199 -12.27 -3.25 9.99
N LEU A 200 -13.17 -2.41 10.53
CA LEU A 200 -13.21 -0.98 10.22
C LEU A 200 -11.92 -0.29 10.63
N ALA A 201 -11.43 -0.51 11.85
CA ALA A 201 -10.18 0.07 12.33
C ALA A 201 -8.96 -0.38 11.49
N LEU A 202 -8.98 -1.62 10.99
CA LEU A 202 -7.87 -2.19 10.23
C LEU A 202 -7.85 -1.71 8.77
N LEU A 203 -8.99 -1.75 8.08
CA LEU A 203 -9.06 -1.59 6.63
C LEU A 203 -9.49 -0.19 6.19
N LEU A 204 -10.32 0.52 6.97
CA LEU A 204 -10.82 1.83 6.58
C LEU A 204 -9.74 2.92 6.53
N PRO A 205 -8.68 2.92 7.37
CA PRO A 205 -7.64 3.95 7.29
C PRO A 205 -6.65 3.77 6.12
N VAL A 206 -6.58 2.58 5.51
CA VAL A 206 -5.64 2.25 4.43
C VAL A 206 -5.68 3.25 3.27
N PRO A 207 -6.84 3.68 2.76
CA PRO A 207 -6.86 4.62 1.64
C PRO A 207 -6.41 6.03 2.05
N PHE A 208 -6.67 6.45 3.29
CA PHE A 208 -6.18 7.72 3.82
C PHE A 208 -4.66 7.74 3.95
N SER A 209 -4.06 6.60 4.32
CA SER A 209 -2.60 6.49 4.38
C SER A 209 -1.94 6.75 3.03
N ARG A 210 -2.59 6.37 1.92
CA ARG A 210 -2.07 6.64 0.56
C ARG A 210 -2.07 8.12 0.20
N VAL A 211 -3.06 8.88 0.68
CA VAL A 211 -3.13 10.32 0.48
C VAL A 211 -2.14 11.03 1.39
N TYR A 212 -2.05 10.64 2.66
CA TYR A 212 -1.12 11.22 3.62
C TYR A 212 0.34 11.03 3.19
N LEU A 213 0.67 9.84 2.68
CA LEU A 213 2.00 9.53 2.16
C LEU A 213 2.25 10.14 0.77
N HIS A 214 1.33 10.94 0.21
CA HIS A 214 1.45 11.56 -1.11
C HIS A 214 1.61 10.57 -2.28
N ASP A 215 1.15 9.33 -2.12
CA ASP A 215 1.22 8.33 -3.20
C ASP A 215 0.03 8.43 -4.18
N HIS A 216 -1.09 8.99 -3.71
CA HIS A 216 -2.32 9.15 -4.48
C HIS A 216 -3.01 10.48 -4.16
N TYR A 217 -3.67 11.06 -5.16
CA TYR A 217 -4.60 12.17 -4.94
C TYR A 217 -5.88 11.69 -4.23
N PRO A 218 -6.56 12.55 -3.46
CA PRO A 218 -7.85 12.21 -2.84
C PRO A 218 -8.89 11.71 -3.85
N SER A 219 -8.91 12.24 -5.07
CA SER A 219 -9.81 11.80 -6.15
C SER A 219 -9.58 10.36 -6.59
N GLN A 220 -8.32 9.91 -6.58
CA GLN A 220 -7.90 8.56 -6.99
C GLN A 220 -8.31 7.50 -5.96
N VAL A 221 -8.53 7.93 -4.73
CA VAL A 221 -8.97 7.10 -3.61
C VAL A 221 -10.48 7.18 -3.42
N LYS A 222 -11.08 8.36 -3.55
CA LYS A 222 -12.51 8.59 -3.29
C LYS A 222 -13.45 7.72 -4.14
N LEU A 223 -13.07 7.39 -5.37
CA LEU A 223 -13.88 6.51 -6.22
C LEU A 223 -14.14 5.15 -5.57
N THR A 224 -13.21 4.66 -4.75
CA THR A 224 -13.34 3.34 -4.10
C THR A 224 -14.17 3.38 -2.83
N MET A 225 -14.51 4.58 -2.32
CA MET A 225 -15.25 4.79 -1.08
C MET A 225 -16.71 5.21 -1.30
N ARG A 226 -17.11 5.40 -2.56
CA ARG A 226 -18.48 5.76 -2.95
C ARG A 226 -19.27 4.51 -3.28
#